data_AF-A0A429BPC5-F1
#
_entry.id   AF-A0A429BPC5-F1
#
_cell.length_a   1.000
_cell.length_b   1.000
_cell.length_c   1.000
_cell.angle_alpha   90.00
_cell.angle_beta   90.00
_cell.angle_gamma   90.00
#
_symmetry.space_group_name_H-M   'P 1'
#
loop_
_entity.id
_entity.type
_entity.pdbx_description
1 polymer ?
#
loop_
_entity_poly.entity_id
_entity_poly.type
_entity_poly.pdbx_seq_one_letter_code
_entity_poly.pdbx_strand_id
1 'polypeptide(L)'
;MEQSWPGLVADRDGVEYAPAELVKVANALWAKFPELYGSDPNARPTTATTPGQGSQPDVEAQGGSLQVFAHHLAQVKRWDGGKSFGAALVQGHKELTTVYEQVNEKLRIAFALIDAGAGNYKRADAANGG
;
A
#
# COMPACT_ATOMS: atom_id res chain seq x y z
N MET A 1 30.28 36.99 -3.79
CA MET A 1 29.27 36.59 -2.81
C MET A 1 28.09 36.05 -3.60
N GLU A 2 28.08 34.74 -3.87
CA GLU A 2 26.91 34.09 -4.44
C GLU A 2 25.84 34.06 -3.35
N GLN A 3 24.85 34.93 -3.47
CA GLN A 3 23.62 34.78 -2.70
C GLN A 3 22.95 33.50 -3.19
N SER A 4 22.94 32.47 -2.37
CA SER A 4 22.18 31.26 -2.61
C SER A 4 20.69 31.60 -2.48
N TRP A 5 20.07 31.95 -3.59
CA TRP A 5 18.65 32.32 -3.68
C TRP A 5 17.72 31.11 -3.45
N PRO A 6 16.48 31.35 -2.99
CA PRO A 6 15.59 30.35 -2.45
C PRO A 6 14.83 29.63 -3.57
N GLY A 7 15.38 28.53 -4.07
CA GLY A 7 14.59 27.53 -4.78
C GLY A 7 15.40 26.49 -5.53
N LEU A 8 14.70 25.51 -6.10
CA LEU A 8 15.26 24.31 -6.72
C LEU A 8 15.74 24.60 -8.14
N VAL A 9 16.92 24.12 -8.50
CA VAL A 9 17.48 24.20 -9.85
C VAL A 9 17.72 22.79 -10.34
N ALA A 10 17.03 22.36 -11.41
CA ALA A 10 17.00 20.98 -11.88
C ALA A 10 18.40 20.34 -12.03
N ASP A 11 19.34 21.04 -12.67
CA ASP A 11 20.72 20.57 -12.88
C ASP A 11 21.57 20.52 -11.59
N ARG A 12 21.27 21.39 -10.61
CA ARG A 12 21.99 21.43 -9.32
C ARG A 12 21.48 20.38 -8.35
N ASP A 13 20.16 20.20 -8.32
CA ASP A 13 19.46 19.41 -7.32
C ASP A 13 19.07 18.02 -7.84
N GLY A 14 19.45 17.68 -9.08
CA GLY A 14 19.19 16.39 -9.69
C GLY A 14 17.70 16.11 -9.91
N VAL A 15 16.88 17.14 -10.10
CA VAL A 15 15.44 16.97 -10.25
C VAL A 15 15.07 16.84 -11.73
N GLU A 16 14.88 15.60 -12.17
CA GLU A 16 14.52 15.28 -13.55
C GLU A 16 13.02 15.42 -13.86
N TYR A 17 12.16 15.45 -12.84
CA TYR A 17 10.70 15.44 -13.00
C TYR A 17 10.06 16.75 -12.56
N ALA A 18 9.19 17.30 -13.42
CA ALA A 18 8.37 18.44 -13.08
C ALA A 18 7.40 18.11 -11.91
N PRO A 19 7.07 19.07 -11.04
CA PRO A 19 6.20 18.85 -9.89
C PRO A 19 4.81 18.33 -10.29
N ALA A 20 4.31 18.75 -11.45
CA ALA A 20 3.03 18.26 -11.99
C ALA A 20 3.08 16.75 -12.34
N GLU A 21 4.21 16.24 -12.84
CA GLU A 21 4.38 14.82 -13.13
C GLU A 21 4.45 14.02 -11.82
N LEU A 22 5.12 14.53 -10.78
CA LEU A 22 5.15 13.89 -9.45
C LEU A 22 3.75 13.80 -8.83
N VAL A 23 2.94 14.87 -8.89
CA VAL A 23 1.54 14.86 -8.43
C VAL A 23 0.70 13.84 -9.23
N LYS A 24 0.90 13.77 -10.55
CA LYS A 24 0.17 12.82 -11.42
C LYS A 24 0.49 11.37 -11.06
N VAL A 25 1.78 11.06 -10.81
CA VAL A 25 2.22 9.74 -10.35
C VAL A 25 1.61 9.42 -8.98
N ALA A 26 1.67 10.34 -8.01
CA ALA A 26 1.07 10.16 -6.70
C ALA A 26 -0.43 9.85 -6.79
N ASN A 27 -1.18 10.62 -7.59
CA ASN A 27 -2.61 10.41 -7.78
C ASN A 27 -2.95 9.06 -8.44
N ALA A 28 -2.17 8.64 -9.44
CA ALA A 28 -2.34 7.35 -10.09
C ALA A 28 -2.10 6.19 -9.11
N LEU A 29 -1.10 6.31 -8.24
CA LEU A 29 -0.79 5.34 -7.20
C LEU A 29 -1.91 5.27 -6.14
N TRP A 30 -2.40 6.43 -5.68
CA TRP A 30 -3.54 6.51 -4.77
C TRP A 30 -4.83 5.95 -5.36
N ALA A 31 -5.06 6.11 -6.67
CA ALA A 31 -6.23 5.54 -7.34
C ALA A 31 -6.23 4.01 -7.38
N LYS A 32 -5.04 3.38 -7.34
CA LYS A 32 -4.87 1.93 -7.34
C LYS A 32 -4.80 1.29 -5.96
N PHE A 33 -4.50 2.08 -4.94
CA PHE A 33 -4.39 1.61 -3.56
C PHE A 33 -5.63 0.87 -3.02
N PRO A 34 -6.89 1.27 -3.34
CA PRO A 34 -8.08 0.56 -2.89
C PRO A 34 -8.20 -0.89 -3.41
N GLU A 35 -7.58 -1.20 -4.55
CA GLU A 35 -7.57 -2.56 -5.10
C GLU A 35 -6.73 -3.52 -4.22
N LEU A 36 -5.73 -3.00 -3.50
CA LEU A 36 -4.81 -3.77 -2.65
C LEU A 36 -5.22 -3.78 -1.17
N TYR A 37 -5.70 -2.64 -0.68
CA TYR A 37 -6.11 -2.47 0.71
C TYR A 37 -7.60 -2.80 0.94
N GLY A 38 -8.40 -2.95 -0.11
CA GLY A 38 -9.86 -2.95 0.02
C GLY A 38 -10.40 -1.53 0.28
N SER A 39 -11.68 -1.42 0.66
CA SER A 39 -12.30 -0.10 0.86
C SER A 39 -11.72 0.63 2.09
N ASP A 40 -10.94 1.66 1.78
CA ASP A 40 -10.50 2.88 2.48
C ASP A 40 -9.71 2.83 3.82
N PRO A 41 -8.43 3.27 3.81
CA PRO A 41 -7.77 3.77 5.02
C PRO A 41 -7.53 5.28 5.10
N ASN A 42 -7.59 6.05 3.99
CA ASN A 42 -7.42 7.52 3.92
C ASN A 42 -7.77 8.13 2.52
N ALA A 43 -8.86 7.75 1.89
CA ALA A 43 -9.26 8.30 0.61
C ALA A 43 -9.37 9.84 0.69
N ARG A 44 -9.03 10.54 -0.40
CA ARG A 44 -10.02 11.48 -0.94
C ARG A 44 -10.90 10.67 -1.87
N PRO A 45 -12.10 10.27 -1.44
CA PRO A 45 -12.94 9.38 -2.20
C PRO A 45 -13.71 10.19 -3.24
N THR A 46 -13.68 9.75 -4.49
CA THR A 46 -14.79 10.02 -5.39
C THR A 46 -15.16 8.72 -6.07
N THR A 47 -16.32 8.19 -5.68
CA THR A 47 -16.99 6.94 -6.11
C THR A 47 -16.52 5.66 -5.41
N ALA A 48 -17.52 4.94 -4.89
CA ALA A 48 -17.40 3.75 -4.07
C ALA A 48 -16.59 2.66 -4.79
N THR A 49 -15.40 2.35 -4.27
CA THR A 49 -14.62 1.21 -4.72
C THR A 49 -15.02 0.00 -3.88
N THR A 50 -15.68 -0.96 -4.50
CA THR A 50 -15.88 -2.29 -3.92
C THR A 50 -14.49 -2.93 -3.71
N PRO A 51 -14.19 -3.49 -2.53
CA PRO A 51 -12.92 -4.20 -2.32
C PRO A 51 -12.69 -5.22 -3.44
N GLY A 52 -11.50 -5.20 -4.04
CA GLY A 52 -11.12 -6.20 -5.03
C GLY A 52 -11.04 -7.58 -4.39
N GLN A 53 -11.40 -8.61 -5.15
CA GLN A 53 -11.09 -9.99 -4.78
C GLN A 53 -9.57 -10.13 -4.60
N GLY A 54 -9.14 -10.67 -3.47
CA GLY A 54 -7.74 -10.80 -3.10
C GLY A 54 -7.14 -9.59 -2.37
N SER A 55 -7.93 -8.54 -2.07
CA SER A 55 -7.47 -7.45 -1.18
C SER A 55 -7.22 -7.94 0.25
N GLN A 56 -6.43 -7.19 1.04
CA GLN A 56 -6.17 -7.55 2.44
C GLN A 56 -7.45 -7.89 3.24
N PRO A 57 -8.53 -7.08 3.22
CA PRO A 57 -9.75 -7.39 3.96
C PRO A 57 -10.48 -8.63 3.42
N ASP A 58 -10.41 -8.89 2.12
CA ASP A 58 -10.96 -10.10 1.52
C ASP A 58 -10.19 -11.34 2.02
N VAL A 59 -8.85 -11.26 2.05
CA VAL A 59 -8.02 -12.33 2.62
C VAL A 59 -8.36 -12.52 4.09
N GLU A 60 -8.35 -11.47 4.91
CA GLU A 60 -8.68 -11.53 6.34
C GLU A 60 -10.06 -12.14 6.62
N ALA A 61 -11.06 -11.81 5.82
CA ALA A 61 -12.41 -12.36 5.96
C ALA A 61 -12.45 -13.89 5.83
N GLN A 62 -11.50 -14.50 5.09
CA GLN A 62 -11.41 -15.96 4.96
C GLN A 62 -10.82 -16.66 6.19
N GLY A 63 -10.23 -15.92 7.15
CA GLY A 63 -9.58 -16.51 8.32
C GLY A 63 -10.50 -17.42 9.14
N GLY A 64 -11.77 -17.02 9.32
CA GLY A 64 -12.78 -17.83 10.02
C GLY A 64 -13.06 -19.17 9.34
N SER A 65 -13.30 -19.14 8.03
CA SER A 65 -13.53 -20.34 7.21
C SER A 65 -12.32 -21.28 7.24
N LEU A 66 -11.11 -20.73 7.18
CA LEU A 66 -9.86 -21.49 7.26
C LEU A 66 -9.67 -22.17 8.62
N GLN A 67 -10.01 -21.50 9.72
CA GLN A 67 -9.95 -22.07 11.06
C GLN A 67 -10.91 -23.25 11.22
N VAL A 68 -12.14 -23.12 10.69
CA VAL A 68 -13.12 -24.20 10.66
C VAL A 68 -12.62 -25.38 9.81
N PHE A 69 -12.02 -25.11 8.66
CA PHE A 69 -11.44 -26.14 7.82
C PHE A 69 -10.27 -26.87 8.50
N ALA A 70 -9.34 -26.13 9.10
CA ALA A 70 -8.23 -26.70 9.87
C ALA A 70 -8.74 -27.57 11.03
N HIS A 71 -9.82 -27.16 11.68
CA HIS A 71 -10.47 -27.96 12.71
C HIS A 71 -11.03 -29.28 12.17
N HIS A 72 -11.75 -29.25 11.03
CA HIS A 72 -12.25 -30.46 10.39
C HIS A 72 -11.12 -31.41 9.95
N LEU A 73 -10.03 -30.87 9.40
CA LEU A 73 -8.85 -31.65 9.02
C LEU A 73 -8.23 -32.38 10.23
N ALA A 74 -8.17 -31.71 11.38
CA ALA A 74 -7.64 -32.29 12.61
C ALA A 74 -8.52 -33.42 13.18
N GLN A 75 -9.80 -33.49 12.79
CA GLN A 75 -10.74 -34.52 13.22
C GLN A 75 -10.73 -35.77 12.32
N VAL A 76 -10.08 -35.74 11.15
CA VAL A 76 -9.99 -36.89 10.24
C VAL A 76 -9.16 -38.00 10.89
N LYS A 77 -9.84 -39.09 11.28
CA LYS A 77 -9.20 -40.25 11.90
C LYS A 77 -8.22 -40.91 10.91
N ARG A 78 -7.07 -41.36 11.43
CA ARG A 78 -6.00 -42.05 10.67
C ARG A 78 -5.27 -41.18 9.64
N TRP A 79 -5.42 -39.85 9.71
CA TRP A 79 -4.63 -38.92 8.93
C TRP A 79 -3.91 -37.94 9.85
N ASP A 80 -2.77 -38.38 10.40
CA ASP A 80 -1.93 -37.51 11.24
C ASP A 80 -1.42 -36.27 10.47
N GLY A 81 -1.31 -36.38 9.14
CA GLY A 81 -1.03 -35.27 8.24
C GLY A 81 -2.10 -34.17 8.26
N GLY A 82 -3.34 -34.47 8.64
CA GLY A 82 -4.42 -33.48 8.69
C GLY A 82 -4.18 -32.39 9.74
N LYS A 83 -3.56 -32.75 10.88
CA LYS A 83 -3.21 -31.80 11.94
C LYS A 83 -2.09 -30.85 11.51
N SER A 84 -1.02 -31.40 10.94
CA SER A 84 0.13 -30.61 10.48
C SER A 84 -0.24 -29.74 9.28
N PHE A 85 -1.04 -30.25 8.34
CA PHE A 85 -1.56 -29.48 7.22
C PHE A 85 -2.49 -28.35 7.68
N GLY A 86 -3.45 -28.63 8.58
CA GLY A 86 -4.33 -27.60 9.13
C GLY A 86 -3.55 -26.49 9.88
N ALA A 87 -2.54 -26.87 10.66
CA ALA A 87 -1.67 -25.90 11.33
C ALA A 87 -0.85 -25.05 10.33
N ALA A 88 -0.30 -25.69 9.29
CA ALA A 88 0.44 -24.99 8.23
C ALA A 88 -0.45 -24.02 7.45
N LEU A 89 -1.72 -24.38 7.18
CA LEU A 89 -2.68 -23.50 6.54
C LEU A 89 -2.96 -22.25 7.39
N VAL A 90 -3.26 -22.42 8.68
CA VAL A 90 -3.52 -21.31 9.61
C VAL A 90 -2.29 -20.40 9.72
N GLN A 91 -1.10 -20.98 9.83
CA GLN A 91 0.14 -20.24 9.89
C GLN A 91 0.42 -19.48 8.59
N GLY A 92 0.28 -20.13 7.44
CA GLY A 92 0.48 -19.49 6.13
C GLY A 92 -0.51 -18.36 5.86
N HIS A 93 -1.77 -18.51 6.31
CA HIS A 93 -2.74 -17.44 6.25
C HIS A 93 -2.34 -16.24 7.11
N LYS A 94 -1.89 -16.48 8.35
CA LYS A 94 -1.39 -15.42 9.24
C LYS A 94 -0.19 -14.69 8.61
N GLU A 95 0.77 -15.43 8.08
CA GLU A 95 1.94 -14.87 7.41
C GLU A 95 1.53 -14.02 6.19
N LEU A 96 0.60 -14.51 5.38
CA LEU A 96 0.09 -13.77 4.23
C LEU A 96 -0.58 -12.46 4.63
N THR A 97 -1.45 -12.48 5.65
CA THR A 97 -2.09 -11.27 6.19
C THR A 97 -1.05 -10.28 6.71
N THR A 98 -0.04 -10.75 7.46
CA THR A 98 1.05 -9.88 7.95
C THR A 98 1.86 -9.27 6.80
N VAL A 99 2.13 -10.01 5.72
CA VAL A 99 2.80 -9.47 4.53
C VAL A 99 1.95 -8.40 3.88
N TYR A 100 0.64 -8.61 3.76
CA TYR A 100 -0.29 -7.60 3.25
C TYR A 100 -0.22 -6.32 4.09
N GLU A 101 -0.34 -6.40 5.42
CA GLU A 101 -0.24 -5.25 6.32
C GLU A 101 1.06 -4.47 6.11
N GLN A 102 2.20 -5.18 6.06
CA GLN A 102 3.52 -4.55 5.91
C GLN A 102 3.72 -3.90 4.55
N VAL A 103 3.30 -4.55 3.47
CA VAL A 103 3.43 -4.01 2.11
C VAL A 103 2.51 -2.81 1.93
N ASN A 104 1.26 -2.93 2.38
CA ASN A 104 0.28 -1.87 2.29
C ASN A 104 0.73 -0.61 3.06
N GLU A 105 1.29 -0.77 4.26
CA GLU A 105 1.82 0.36 5.04
C GLU A 105 3.02 1.02 4.34
N LYS A 106 3.95 0.23 3.78
CA LYS A 106 5.09 0.77 3.04
C LYS A 106 4.67 1.53 1.79
N LEU A 107 3.68 1.01 1.05
CA LEU A 107 3.12 1.68 -0.12
C LEU A 107 2.44 3.00 0.28
N ARG A 108 1.66 3.00 1.36
CA ARG A 108 1.05 4.22 1.91
C ARG A 108 2.08 5.29 2.25
N ILE A 109 3.17 4.91 2.93
CA ILE A 109 4.27 5.82 3.28
C ILE A 109 4.95 6.34 2.00
N ALA A 110 5.23 5.48 1.03
CA ALA A 110 5.85 5.87 -0.23
C ALA A 110 5.00 6.89 -0.99
N PHE A 111 3.68 6.68 -1.06
CA PHE A 111 2.78 7.61 -1.75
C PHE A 111 2.69 8.96 -1.04
N ALA A 112 2.68 8.96 0.29
CA ALA A 112 2.72 10.20 1.08
C ALA A 112 4.04 10.97 0.89
N LEU A 113 5.18 10.26 0.78
CA LEU A 113 6.48 10.88 0.50
C LEU A 113 6.55 11.50 -0.89
N ILE A 114 5.99 10.82 -1.91
CA ILE A 114 5.92 11.36 -3.28
C ILE A 114 5.04 12.62 -3.31
N ASP A 115 3.89 12.61 -2.64
CA ASP A 115 2.98 13.77 -2.58
C ASP A 115 3.61 14.95 -1.80
N ALA A 116 4.25 14.68 -0.67
CA ALA A 116 5.00 15.68 0.08
C ALA A 116 6.18 16.26 -0.72
N GLY A 117 6.90 15.41 -1.47
CA GLY A 117 7.96 15.82 -2.39
C GLY A 117 7.44 16.75 -3.49
N ALA A 118 6.32 16.41 -4.11
CA ALA A 118 5.67 17.23 -5.12
C ALA A 118 5.21 18.59 -4.56
N GLY A 119 4.64 18.60 -3.34
CA GLY A 119 4.23 19.82 -2.65
C GLY A 119 5.41 20.72 -2.25
N ASN A 120 6.53 20.14 -1.81
CA ASN A 120 7.77 20.88 -1.53
C ASN A 120 8.37 21.48 -2.79
N TYR A 121 8.41 20.71 -3.89
CA TYR A 121 8.90 21.20 -5.16
C TYR A 121 8.06 22.36 -5.69
N LYS A 122 6.72 22.23 -5.68
CA LYS A 122 5.81 23.31 -6.11
C LYS A 122 6.01 24.60 -5.31
N ARG A 123 6.31 24.51 -4.01
CA ARG A 123 6.61 25.68 -3.17
C ARG A 123 7.96 26.32 -3.51
N ALA A 124 8.98 25.52 -3.78
CA ALA A 124 10.29 26.01 -4.19
C ALA A 124 10.28 26.63 -5.59
N ASP A 125 9.53 26.04 -6.52
CA ASP A 125 9.33 26.54 -7.89
C ASP A 125 8.59 27.89 -7.89
N ALA A 126 7.53 28.01 -7.09
CA ALA A 126 6.82 29.28 -6.89
C ALA A 126 7.70 30.36 -6.24
N ALA A 127 8.66 29.99 -5.38
CA ALA A 127 9.62 30.91 -4.80
C ALA A 127 10.71 31.38 -5.79
N ASN A 128 11.00 30.57 -6.82
CA ASN A 128 11.91 30.91 -7.92
C ASN A 128 11.28 31.81 -9.01
N GLY A 129 9.97 32.05 -8.96
CA GLY A 129 9.26 32.89 -9.93
C GLY A 129 8.53 32.14 -11.04
N GLY A 130 8.56 30.79 -11.03
CA GLY A 130 7.92 29.91 -12.02
C GLY A 130 8.77 29.58 -13.23
#